data_AF-A0A3M1GYQ8-F1
#
_entry.id   AF-A0A3M1GYQ8-F1
#
_cell.length_a   1.000
_cell.length_b   1.000
_cell.length_c   1.000
_cell.angle_alpha   90.00
_cell.angle_beta   90.00
_cell.angle_gamma   90.00
#
_symmetry.space_group_name_H-M   'P 1'
#
loop_
_entity.id
_entity.type
_entity.pdbx_description
1 polymer ?
#
loop_
_entity_poly.entity_id
_entity_poly.type
_entity_poly.pdbx_seq_one_letter_code
_entity_poly.pdbx_strand_id
1 'polypeptide(L)'
;MTPLAPDRPTISRCINTPHVVGLVVQAFEWCNYTGGNGRRQKPHQCLSLTLTVTQVILNLKKTIQGISVANRAQDWFKQAERDLEQAKASRTEGRHEWACFASQQAAENAVKALHLSLGQEAWGHIISRLLSDLPVEVPTELVEKGRVLDNFYVPTRYANGHPEGAPFEHYGPLQSSQAVQYAGEIIEFVRHQMA
;
A
#
# COMPACT_ATOMS: atom_id res chain seq x y z
N MET A 1 -1.80 -37.64 26.69
CA MET A 1 -1.59 -36.19 26.49
C MET A 1 -0.31 -36.00 25.70
N THR A 2 -0.43 -35.90 24.37
CA THR A 2 0.67 -35.65 23.43
C THR A 2 0.88 -34.13 23.33
N PRO A 3 2.12 -33.61 23.37
CA PRO A 3 2.33 -32.18 23.16
C PRO A 3 2.12 -31.85 21.68
N LEU A 4 1.26 -30.87 21.41
CA LEU A 4 1.05 -30.26 20.10
C LEU A 4 2.36 -29.63 19.61
N ALA A 5 2.78 -29.96 18.39
CA ALA A 5 3.90 -29.30 17.73
C ALA A 5 3.55 -27.83 17.43
N PRO A 6 4.49 -26.87 17.55
CA PRO A 6 4.22 -25.50 17.15
C PRO A 6 4.10 -25.40 15.62
N ASP A 7 3.09 -24.65 15.17
CA ASP A 7 2.80 -24.38 13.77
C ASP A 7 4.01 -23.80 13.03
N ARG A 8 4.31 -24.36 11.85
CA ARG A 8 5.33 -23.80 10.94
C ARG A 8 4.81 -22.45 10.43
N PRO A 9 5.56 -21.34 10.59
CA PRO A 9 5.16 -20.07 10.00
C PRO A 9 5.18 -20.20 8.47
N THR A 10 4.07 -19.80 7.85
CA THR A 10 3.95 -19.72 6.39
C THR A 10 4.80 -18.56 5.85
N ILE A 11 5.36 -18.75 4.65
CA ILE A 11 6.31 -17.84 3.96
C ILE A 11 5.84 -16.37 3.95
N SER A 12 4.53 -16.14 3.98
CA SER A 12 3.92 -14.81 3.97
C SER A 12 4.26 -13.95 5.20
N ARG A 13 4.55 -14.54 6.37
CA ARG A 13 4.90 -13.77 7.59
C ARG A 13 6.34 -13.24 7.60
N CYS A 14 7.23 -13.70 6.73
CA CYS A 14 8.63 -13.26 6.70
C CYS A 14 8.87 -11.97 5.90
N ILE A 15 7.86 -11.49 5.15
CA ILE A 15 8.03 -10.38 4.21
C ILE A 15 7.75 -9.01 4.87
N ASN A 16 7.10 -8.96 6.03
CA ASN A 16 6.54 -7.73 6.63
C ASN A 16 7.16 -7.27 7.97
N THR A 17 8.43 -7.58 8.28
CA THR A 17 9.11 -7.04 9.48
C THR A 17 10.16 -5.98 9.14
N PRO A 18 10.09 -4.76 9.70
CA PRO A 18 10.96 -3.63 9.33
C PRO A 18 12.36 -3.66 9.97
N HIS A 19 12.92 -4.82 10.34
CA HIS A 19 14.31 -4.89 10.79
C HIS A 19 14.99 -6.16 10.28
N VAL A 20 15.95 -5.97 9.37
CA VAL A 20 16.91 -7.01 8.92
C VAL A 20 17.59 -7.71 10.10
N VAL A 21 17.70 -7.03 11.25
CA VAL A 21 18.24 -7.56 12.50
C VAL A 21 17.41 -8.74 13.04
N GLY A 22 16.07 -8.72 12.90
CA GLY A 22 15.20 -9.79 13.41
C GLY A 22 15.34 -11.12 12.65
N LEU A 23 15.56 -11.05 11.33
CA LEU A 23 15.80 -12.23 10.49
C LEU A 23 17.16 -12.88 10.81
N VAL A 24 18.18 -12.09 11.15
CA VAL A 24 19.50 -12.59 11.55
C VAL A 24 19.43 -13.31 12.90
N VAL A 25 18.68 -12.77 13.86
CA VAL A 25 18.47 -13.40 15.17
C VAL A 25 17.70 -14.72 15.04
N GLN A 26 16.61 -14.75 14.26
CA GLN A 26 15.85 -15.98 14.02
C GLN A 26 16.64 -17.06 13.28
N ALA A 27 17.49 -16.68 12.32
CA ALA A 27 18.39 -17.62 11.64
C ALA A 27 19.46 -18.20 12.60
N PHE A 28 19.95 -17.39 13.55
CA PHE A 28 20.89 -17.84 14.60
C PHE A 28 20.23 -18.81 15.59
N GLU A 29 18.98 -18.53 15.99
CA GLU A 29 18.19 -19.42 16.84
C GLU A 29 17.86 -20.75 16.14
N TRP A 30 17.54 -20.71 14.84
CA TRP A 30 17.30 -21.92 14.04
C TRP A 30 18.54 -22.82 13.91
N CYS A 31 19.72 -22.21 13.69
CA CYS A 31 20.99 -22.93 13.61
C CYS A 31 21.35 -23.63 14.94
N ASN A 32 20.93 -23.05 16.07
CA ASN A 32 21.06 -23.67 17.39
C ASN A 32 19.95 -24.70 17.70
N TYR A 33 18.79 -24.63 17.05
CA TYR A 33 17.62 -25.46 17.36
C TYR A 33 17.58 -26.80 16.57
N THR A 34 18.15 -26.88 15.36
CA THR A 34 18.22 -28.16 14.62
C THR A 34 19.38 -29.05 15.08
N GLY A 35 19.33 -29.47 16.34
CA GLY A 35 20.16 -30.53 16.92
C GLY A 35 19.52 -31.92 16.87
N GLY A 36 18.49 -32.13 16.03
CA GLY A 36 17.69 -33.37 16.00
C GLY A 36 18.33 -34.59 15.34
N ASN A 37 19.54 -34.47 14.77
CA ASN A 37 20.24 -35.63 14.19
C ASN A 37 21.77 -35.51 14.33
N GLY A 38 22.26 -35.51 15.58
CA GLY A 38 23.58 -36.04 15.98
C GLY A 38 24.87 -35.51 15.32
N ARG A 39 24.83 -34.55 14.39
CA ARG A 39 26.02 -33.91 13.80
C ARG A 39 26.03 -32.43 14.16
N ARG A 40 26.85 -32.07 15.15
CA ARG A 40 27.19 -30.66 15.42
C ARG A 40 27.83 -30.08 14.15
N GLN A 41 27.15 -29.17 13.46
CA GLN A 41 27.85 -28.28 12.54
C GLN A 41 28.84 -27.45 13.36
N LYS A 42 30.09 -27.35 12.90
CA LYS A 42 31.13 -26.61 13.63
C LYS A 42 30.69 -25.14 13.70
N PRO A 43 30.80 -24.45 14.85
CA PRO A 43 30.32 -23.08 15.04
C PRO A 43 30.87 -22.09 13.99
N HIS A 44 32.08 -22.34 13.49
CA HIS A 44 32.70 -21.57 12.40
C HIS A 44 31.94 -21.65 11.06
N GLN A 45 31.23 -22.75 10.78
CA GLN A 45 30.43 -22.91 9.55
C GLN A 45 29.11 -22.14 9.63
N CYS A 46 28.47 -22.04 10.80
CA CYS A 46 27.23 -21.26 10.98
C CYS A 46 27.49 -19.73 10.98
N LEU A 47 28.64 -19.28 11.52
CA LEU A 47 29.10 -17.88 11.41
C LEU A 47 29.40 -17.46 9.96
N SER A 48 29.99 -18.36 9.15
CA SER A 48 30.27 -18.10 7.73
C SER A 48 28.98 -17.94 6.90
N LEU A 49 27.97 -18.78 7.15
CA LEU A 49 26.67 -18.70 6.46
C LEU A 49 25.91 -17.41 6.80
N THR A 50 25.91 -16.98 8.06
CA THR A 50 25.23 -15.75 8.51
C THR A 50 25.86 -14.47 7.97
N LEU A 51 27.20 -14.41 7.92
CA LEU A 51 27.93 -13.31 7.25
C LEU A 51 27.62 -13.25 5.76
N THR A 52 27.58 -14.40 5.09
CA THR A 52 27.30 -14.47 3.64
C THR A 52 25.87 -14.02 3.31
N VAL A 53 24.88 -14.46 4.09
CA VAL A 53 23.48 -14.03 3.91
C VAL A 53 23.31 -12.54 4.18
N THR A 54 23.94 -12.00 5.23
CA THR A 54 23.90 -10.56 5.52
C THR A 54 24.55 -9.74 4.41
N GLN A 55 25.69 -10.19 3.88
CA GLN A 55 26.38 -9.54 2.77
C GLN A 55 25.55 -9.59 1.48
N VAL A 56 24.89 -10.72 1.18
CA VAL A 56 23.98 -10.84 0.04
C VAL A 56 22.77 -9.92 0.20
N ILE A 57 22.17 -9.83 1.39
CA ILE A 57 21.06 -8.90 1.65
C ILE A 57 21.51 -7.45 1.53
N LEU A 58 22.68 -7.09 2.06
CA LEU A 58 23.26 -5.75 1.95
C LEU A 58 23.59 -5.39 0.49
N ASN A 59 24.12 -6.35 -0.27
CA ASN A 59 24.43 -6.17 -1.69
C ASN A 59 23.14 -6.06 -2.51
N LEU A 60 22.11 -6.88 -2.23
CA LEU A 60 20.80 -6.75 -2.86
C LEU A 60 20.15 -5.41 -2.53
N LYS A 61 20.24 -4.94 -1.28
CA LYS A 61 19.78 -3.60 -0.88
C LYS A 61 20.53 -2.50 -1.63
N LYS A 62 21.85 -2.58 -1.75
CA LYS A 62 22.66 -1.64 -2.55
C LYS A 62 22.31 -1.68 -4.04
N THR A 63 22.08 -2.87 -4.60
CA THR A 63 21.70 -3.04 -5.99
C THR A 63 20.30 -2.48 -6.25
N ILE A 64 19.34 -2.72 -5.37
CA ILE A 64 17.98 -2.17 -5.45
C ILE A 64 18.00 -0.64 -5.27
N GLN A 65 18.81 -0.12 -4.35
CA GLN A 65 19.04 1.32 -4.21
C GLN A 65 19.70 1.96 -5.45
N GLY A 66 20.36 1.16 -6.29
CA GLY A 66 20.94 1.59 -7.57
C GLY A 66 20.03 1.41 -8.78
N ILE A 67 18.91 0.69 -8.65
CA ILE A 67 17.88 0.61 -9.69
C ILE A 67 17.03 1.87 -9.57
N SER A 68 17.46 2.92 -10.25
CA SER A 68 16.62 4.10 -10.50
C SER A 68 15.45 3.68 -11.40
N VAL A 69 14.36 3.18 -10.80
CA VAL A 69 13.06 3.24 -11.47
C VAL A 69 12.79 4.72 -11.69
N ALA A 70 12.73 5.15 -12.95
CA ALA A 70 12.51 6.54 -13.29
C ALA A 70 11.32 7.08 -12.49
N ASN A 71 11.49 8.21 -11.80
CA ASN A 71 10.43 8.78 -10.98
C ASN A 71 9.23 9.15 -11.89
N ARG A 72 8.16 8.34 -11.84
CA ARG A 72 6.95 8.50 -12.64
C ARG A 72 5.89 9.36 -11.94
N ALA A 73 6.22 10.11 -10.88
CA ALA A 73 5.25 10.88 -10.11
C ALA A 73 4.31 11.74 -10.98
N GLN A 74 4.87 12.45 -11.97
CA GLN A 74 4.07 13.28 -12.88
C GLN A 74 3.08 12.49 -13.73
N ASP A 75 3.39 11.25 -14.07
CA ASP A 75 2.45 10.42 -14.85
C ASP A 75 1.32 9.87 -13.97
N TRP A 76 1.62 9.52 -12.71
CA TRP A 76 0.59 9.18 -11.73
C TRP A 76 -0.32 10.37 -11.44
N PHE A 77 0.25 11.59 -11.33
CA PHE A 77 -0.55 12.79 -11.11
C PHE A 77 -1.45 13.11 -12.32
N LYS A 78 -0.93 13.01 -13.55
CA LYS A 78 -1.76 13.15 -14.76
C LYS A 78 -2.89 12.11 -14.83
N GLN A 79 -2.63 10.88 -14.39
CA GLN A 79 -3.67 9.85 -14.31
C GLN A 79 -4.74 10.25 -13.29
N ALA A 80 -4.35 10.79 -12.13
CA ALA A 80 -5.29 11.30 -11.13
C ALA A 80 -6.19 12.41 -11.68
N GLU A 81 -5.63 13.35 -12.45
CA GLU A 81 -6.40 14.40 -13.11
C GLU A 81 -7.42 13.82 -14.10
N ARG A 82 -6.99 12.83 -14.90
CA ARG A 82 -7.88 12.15 -15.85
C ARG A 82 -8.97 11.32 -15.16
N ASP A 83 -8.67 10.71 -14.03
CA ASP A 83 -9.65 9.98 -13.21
C ASP A 83 -10.69 10.94 -12.61
N LEU A 84 -10.29 12.15 -12.21
CA LEU A 84 -11.22 13.18 -11.74
C LEU A 84 -12.14 13.67 -12.87
N GLU A 85 -11.61 13.85 -14.08
CA GLU A 85 -12.41 14.14 -15.27
C GLU A 85 -13.44 13.03 -15.54
N GLN A 86 -13.02 11.77 -15.45
CA GLN A 86 -13.92 10.63 -15.58
C GLN A 86 -15.00 10.64 -14.49
N ALA A 87 -14.65 10.95 -13.25
CA ALA A 87 -15.62 11.03 -12.15
C ALA A 87 -16.68 12.10 -12.40
N LYS A 88 -16.28 13.28 -12.90
CA LYS A 88 -17.20 14.36 -13.29
C LYS A 88 -18.11 13.95 -14.45
N ALA A 89 -17.57 13.27 -15.46
CA ALA A 89 -18.34 12.78 -16.60
C ALA A 89 -19.37 11.72 -16.16
N SER A 90 -18.94 10.70 -15.42
CA SER A 90 -19.82 9.65 -14.89
C SER A 90 -20.96 10.23 -14.04
N ARG A 91 -20.68 11.23 -13.19
CA ARG A 91 -21.70 11.92 -12.40
C ARG A 91 -22.73 12.62 -13.30
N THR A 92 -22.26 13.30 -14.33
CA THR A 92 -23.12 14.03 -15.28
C THR A 92 -24.03 13.07 -16.06
N GLU A 93 -23.53 11.87 -16.36
CA GLU A 93 -24.29 10.80 -17.02
C GLU A 93 -25.20 9.99 -16.07
N GLY A 94 -25.25 10.32 -14.78
CA GLY A 94 -26.04 9.58 -13.78
C GLY A 94 -25.45 8.23 -13.35
N ARG A 95 -24.20 7.94 -13.73
CA ARG A 95 -23.45 6.73 -13.33
C ARG A 95 -22.73 6.99 -12.01
N HIS A 96 -23.50 7.09 -10.93
CA HIS A 96 -23.03 7.59 -9.65
C HIS A 96 -22.02 6.67 -8.96
N GLU A 97 -22.16 5.36 -9.08
CA GLU A 97 -21.20 4.36 -8.60
C GLU A 97 -19.85 4.50 -9.30
N TRP A 98 -19.87 4.73 -10.62
CA TRP A 98 -18.66 4.96 -11.39
C TRP A 98 -18.01 6.30 -11.04
N ALA A 99 -18.81 7.33 -10.77
CA ALA A 99 -18.30 8.61 -10.29
C ALA A 99 -17.60 8.47 -8.92
N CYS A 100 -18.20 7.73 -7.99
CA CYS A 100 -17.61 7.44 -6.68
C CYS A 100 -16.30 6.65 -6.80
N PHE A 101 -16.29 5.58 -7.61
CA PHE A 101 -15.10 4.77 -7.85
C PHE A 101 -13.97 5.58 -8.49
N ALA A 102 -14.26 6.32 -9.57
CA ALA A 102 -13.27 7.15 -10.23
C ALA A 102 -12.73 8.26 -9.32
N SER A 103 -13.55 8.81 -8.41
CA SER A 103 -13.10 9.78 -7.41
C SER A 103 -12.11 9.16 -6.41
N GLN A 104 -12.36 7.93 -5.95
CA GLN A 104 -11.42 7.20 -5.09
C GLN A 104 -10.10 6.94 -5.84
N GLN A 105 -10.15 6.47 -7.09
CA GLN A 105 -8.96 6.24 -7.91
C GLN A 105 -8.16 7.53 -8.14
N ALA A 106 -8.84 8.64 -8.41
CA ALA A 106 -8.24 9.95 -8.60
C ALA A 106 -7.43 10.37 -7.37
N ALA A 107 -8.04 10.31 -6.18
CA ALA A 107 -7.36 10.64 -4.93
C ALA A 107 -6.20 9.67 -4.63
N GLU A 108 -6.38 8.36 -4.82
CA GLU A 108 -5.33 7.35 -4.62
C GLU A 108 -4.11 7.63 -5.50
N ASN A 109 -4.33 7.87 -6.80
CA ASN A 109 -3.27 8.13 -7.77
C ASN A 109 -2.53 9.44 -7.46
N ALA A 110 -3.26 10.48 -7.02
CA ALA A 110 -2.65 11.74 -6.63
C ALA A 110 -1.74 11.57 -5.42
N VAL A 111 -2.22 10.92 -4.36
CA VAL A 111 -1.42 10.74 -3.13
C VAL A 111 -0.20 9.85 -3.40
N LYS A 112 -0.34 8.79 -4.23
CA LYS A 112 0.80 7.98 -4.69
C LYS A 112 1.81 8.78 -5.51
N ALA A 113 1.35 9.71 -6.34
CA ALA A 113 2.24 10.62 -7.06
C ALA A 113 3.08 11.47 -6.08
N LEU A 114 2.47 11.98 -5.01
CA LEU A 114 3.18 12.74 -3.98
C LEU A 114 4.21 11.89 -3.21
N HIS A 115 3.86 10.65 -2.87
CA HIS A 115 4.84 9.71 -2.31
C HIS A 115 6.05 9.56 -3.26
N LEU A 116 5.80 9.29 -4.54
CA LEU A 116 6.87 9.12 -5.53
C LEU A 116 7.70 10.39 -5.71
N SER A 117 7.10 11.58 -5.71
CA SER A 117 7.85 12.84 -5.82
C SER A 117 8.73 13.11 -4.60
N LEU A 118 8.33 12.59 -3.43
CA LEU A 118 9.09 12.64 -2.18
C LEU A 118 10.09 11.47 -2.03
N GLY A 119 10.28 10.66 -3.08
CA GLY A 119 11.29 9.58 -3.10
C GLY A 119 10.90 8.32 -2.33
N GLN A 120 9.60 8.09 -2.12
CA GLN A 120 9.07 6.92 -1.43
C GLN A 120 8.03 6.19 -2.30
N GLU A 121 7.94 4.87 -2.15
CA GLU A 121 6.88 4.08 -2.75
C GLU A 121 5.75 3.89 -1.73
N ALA A 122 4.51 3.99 -2.20
CA ALA A 122 3.34 3.76 -1.38
C ALA A 122 2.45 2.66 -1.98
N TRP A 123 1.91 1.81 -1.12
CA TRP A 123 1.18 0.60 -1.48
C TRP A 123 -0.22 0.59 -0.86
N GLY A 124 -1.15 -0.11 -1.50
CA GLY A 124 -2.54 -0.23 -1.05
C GLY A 124 -3.47 0.83 -1.66
N HIS A 125 -4.72 0.82 -1.19
CA HIS A 125 -5.85 1.59 -1.75
C HIS A 125 -6.54 2.50 -0.73
N ILE A 126 -6.03 2.53 0.50
CA ILE A 126 -6.61 3.26 1.62
C ILE A 126 -6.02 4.68 1.62
N ILE A 127 -6.73 5.63 1.02
CA ILE A 127 -6.34 7.03 0.85
C ILE A 127 -6.07 7.68 2.19
N SER A 128 -6.91 7.46 3.20
CA SER A 128 -6.70 8.06 4.53
C SER A 128 -5.36 7.65 5.15
N ARG A 129 -4.94 6.40 4.93
CA ARG A 129 -3.64 5.90 5.35
C ARG A 129 -2.52 6.48 4.49
N LEU A 130 -2.66 6.47 3.17
CA LEU A 130 -1.69 7.06 2.25
C LEU A 130 -1.41 8.53 2.63
N LEU A 131 -2.45 9.32 2.88
CA LEU A 131 -2.33 10.70 3.35
C LEU A 131 -1.59 10.81 4.68
N SER A 132 -1.91 9.94 5.64
CA SER A 132 -1.29 9.96 6.97
C SER A 132 0.18 9.51 6.97
N ASP A 133 0.58 8.70 5.98
CA ASP A 133 1.94 8.18 5.82
C ASP A 133 2.86 9.17 5.06
N LEU A 134 2.36 10.35 4.64
CA LEU A 134 3.15 11.39 3.99
C LEU A 134 4.08 12.12 4.99
N PRO A 135 5.34 12.43 4.62
CA PRO A 135 6.29 13.20 5.43
C PRO A 135 6.10 14.72 5.26
N VAL A 136 4.86 15.15 5.00
CA VAL A 136 4.45 16.55 4.94
C VAL A 136 3.22 16.75 5.81
N GLU A 137 2.99 17.98 6.26
CA GLU A 137 1.79 18.27 7.06
C GLU A 137 0.53 18.16 6.19
N VAL A 138 -0.33 17.20 6.52
CA VAL A 138 -1.62 17.01 5.87
C VAL A 138 -2.73 17.51 6.79
N PRO A 139 -3.59 18.45 6.33
CA PRO A 139 -4.77 18.85 7.08
C PRO A 139 -5.63 17.64 7.47
N THR A 140 -6.00 17.53 8.75
CA THR A 140 -6.80 16.40 9.27
C THR A 140 -8.10 16.21 8.48
N GLU A 141 -8.70 17.30 8.00
CA GLU A 141 -9.91 17.27 7.18
C GLU A 141 -9.72 16.50 5.86
N LEU A 142 -8.54 16.57 5.21
CA LEU A 142 -8.26 15.79 4.01
C LEU A 142 -8.16 14.29 4.31
N VAL A 143 -7.65 13.93 5.49
CA VAL A 143 -7.62 12.53 5.94
C VAL A 143 -9.04 12.01 6.15
N GLU A 144 -9.94 12.81 6.75
CA GLU A 144 -11.37 12.45 6.88
C GLU A 144 -12.06 12.30 5.52
N LYS A 145 -11.77 13.20 4.57
CA LYS A 145 -12.25 13.08 3.19
C LYS A 145 -11.75 11.80 2.52
N GLY A 146 -10.48 11.43 2.75
CA GLY A 146 -9.91 10.15 2.36
C GLY A 146 -10.69 8.96 2.92
N ARG A 147 -11.07 8.99 4.20
CA ARG A 147 -11.87 7.90 4.83
C ARG A 147 -13.24 7.74 4.17
N VAL A 148 -13.86 8.83 3.74
CA VAL A 148 -15.13 8.74 2.98
C VAL A 148 -14.88 8.04 1.64
N LEU A 149 -13.85 8.45 0.91
CA LEU A 149 -13.49 7.86 -0.39
C LEU A 149 -13.08 6.38 -0.30
N ASP A 150 -12.46 5.95 0.81
CA ASP A 150 -12.06 4.56 1.02
C ASP A 150 -13.24 3.58 0.93
N ASN A 151 -14.47 4.03 1.21
CA ASN A 151 -15.69 3.23 1.07
C ASN A 151 -16.10 2.98 -0.38
N PHE A 152 -15.46 3.62 -1.36
CA PHE A 152 -15.82 3.52 -2.77
C PHE A 152 -14.89 2.62 -3.59
N TYR A 153 -13.86 2.02 -2.98
CA TYR A 153 -12.90 1.18 -3.71
C TYR A 153 -13.50 -0.19 -4.10
N VAL A 154 -14.12 -0.89 -3.15
CA VAL A 154 -14.68 -2.25 -3.34
C VAL A 154 -16.19 -2.22 -3.61
N PRO A 155 -17.03 -1.58 -2.78
CA PRO A 155 -18.48 -1.76 -2.85
C PRO A 155 -19.12 -1.10 -4.08
N THR A 156 -18.42 -0.25 -4.83
CA THR A 156 -18.90 0.31 -6.11
C THR A 156 -18.85 -0.70 -7.26
N ARG A 157 -18.10 -1.80 -7.10
CA ARG A 157 -17.82 -2.76 -8.20
C ARG A 157 -18.26 -4.18 -7.89
N TYR A 158 -18.23 -4.59 -6.63
CA TYR A 158 -18.51 -5.97 -6.24
C TYR A 158 -19.86 -6.05 -5.51
N ALA A 159 -20.78 -6.87 -6.02
CA ALA A 159 -22.09 -7.09 -5.41
C ALA A 159 -21.98 -7.62 -3.96
N ASN A 160 -20.95 -8.42 -3.66
CA ASN A 160 -20.66 -8.91 -2.31
C ASN A 160 -20.31 -7.78 -1.31
N GLY A 161 -20.13 -6.54 -1.77
CA GLY A 161 -20.00 -5.36 -0.93
C GLY A 161 -21.32 -4.84 -0.37
N HIS A 162 -22.47 -5.39 -0.80
CA HIS A 162 -23.81 -5.00 -0.35
C HIS A 162 -24.61 -6.20 0.13
N PRO A 163 -25.60 -6.00 1.03
CA PRO A 163 -26.50 -7.08 1.46
C PRO A 163 -27.34 -7.67 0.31
N GLU A 164 -27.71 -6.84 -0.68
CA GLU A 164 -28.53 -7.21 -1.83
C GLU A 164 -28.36 -6.22 -2.99
N GLY A 165 -28.88 -6.55 -4.17
CA GLY A 165 -28.90 -5.67 -5.33
C GLY A 165 -27.56 -5.56 -6.09
N ALA A 166 -27.59 -4.83 -7.21
CA ALA A 166 -26.40 -4.53 -7.99
C ALA A 166 -25.70 -3.27 -7.43
N PRO A 167 -24.35 -3.18 -7.49
CA PRO A 167 -23.63 -2.04 -6.92
C PRO A 167 -24.16 -0.66 -7.35
N PHE A 168 -24.55 -0.49 -8.62
CA PHE A 168 -25.00 0.80 -9.15
C PHE A 168 -26.30 1.32 -8.50
N GLU A 169 -27.10 0.44 -7.89
CA GLU A 169 -28.39 0.80 -7.26
C GLU A 169 -28.20 1.51 -5.91
N HIS A 170 -27.01 1.41 -5.30
CA HIS A 170 -26.71 1.91 -3.95
C HIS A 170 -26.12 3.33 -3.92
N TYR A 171 -25.86 3.94 -5.07
CA TYR A 171 -25.19 5.24 -5.17
C TYR A 171 -26.04 6.26 -5.92
N GLY A 172 -26.10 7.47 -5.38
CA GLY A 172 -26.87 8.57 -5.94
C GLY A 172 -26.07 9.85 -6.18
N PRO A 173 -26.77 10.93 -6.55
CA PRO A 173 -26.16 12.22 -6.84
C PRO A 173 -25.47 12.83 -5.61
N LEU A 174 -25.95 12.56 -4.40
CA LEU A 174 -25.31 13.06 -3.17
C LEU A 174 -23.92 12.46 -2.98
N GLN A 175 -23.81 11.12 -3.00
CA GLN A 175 -22.53 10.43 -2.82
C GLN A 175 -21.53 10.83 -3.91
N SER A 176 -21.96 10.80 -5.17
CA SER A 176 -21.07 11.15 -6.29
C SER A 176 -20.64 12.62 -6.30
N SER A 177 -21.52 13.56 -5.89
CA SER A 177 -21.15 14.97 -5.76
C SER A 177 -20.09 15.18 -4.69
N GLN A 178 -20.27 14.56 -3.53
CA GLN A 178 -19.34 14.64 -2.41
C GLN A 178 -18.00 13.97 -2.76
N ALA A 179 -18.03 12.80 -3.40
CA ALA A 179 -16.83 12.09 -3.82
C ALA A 179 -15.98 12.91 -4.80
N VAL A 180 -16.60 13.50 -5.82
CA VAL A 180 -15.91 14.35 -6.81
C VAL A 180 -15.30 15.58 -6.15
N GLN A 181 -16.03 16.21 -5.22
CA GLN A 181 -15.51 17.36 -4.47
C GLN A 181 -14.27 16.95 -3.66
N TYR A 182 -14.36 15.88 -2.87
CA TYR A 182 -13.28 15.43 -1.99
C TYR A 182 -12.04 15.01 -2.75
N ALA A 183 -12.21 14.29 -3.87
CA ALA A 183 -11.10 13.93 -4.75
C ALA A 183 -10.43 15.18 -5.35
N GLY A 184 -11.23 16.17 -5.75
CA GLY A 184 -10.72 17.45 -6.25
C GLY A 184 -9.86 18.19 -5.22
N GLU A 185 -10.33 18.28 -3.97
CA GLU A 185 -9.58 18.95 -2.91
C GLU A 185 -8.27 18.24 -2.55
N ILE A 186 -8.26 16.90 -2.56
CA ILE A 186 -7.02 16.11 -2.38
C ILE A 186 -6.05 16.33 -3.56
N ILE A 187 -6.56 16.39 -4.80
CA ILE A 187 -5.74 16.66 -5.99
C ILE A 187 -5.11 18.06 -5.91
N GLU A 188 -5.86 19.09 -5.50
CA GLU A 188 -5.30 20.44 -5.34
C GLU A 188 -4.24 20.48 -4.23
N PHE A 189 -4.46 19.80 -3.11
CA PHE A 189 -3.44 19.66 -2.07
C PHE A 189 -2.16 19.03 -2.63
N VAL A 190 -2.28 17.90 -3.33
CA VAL A 190 -1.13 17.22 -3.95
C VAL A 190 -0.43 18.12 -4.96
N ARG A 191 -1.19 18.82 -5.81
CA ARG A 191 -0.65 19.75 -6.80
C ARG A 191 0.22 20.81 -6.15
N HIS A 192 -0.24 21.39 -5.03
CA HIS A 192 0.51 22.38 -4.28
C HIS A 192 1.79 21.82 -3.65
N GLN A 193 1.77 20.57 -3.18
CA GLN A 193 2.95 19.92 -2.58
C GLN A 193 3.99 19.47 -3.63
N MET A 194 3.57 19.23 -4.87
CA MET A 194 4.44 18.81 -5.98
C MET A 194 5.01 19.98 -6.80
N ALA A 195 4.58 21.22 -6.52
CA ALA A 195 4.94 22.42 -7.27
C ALA A 195 6.34 22.96 -6.92
#